data_AF-A0A522U1D8-F1
#
_entry.id   AF-A0A522U1D8-F1
#
_cell.length_a   1.000
_cell.length_b   1.000
_cell.length_c   1.000
_cell.angle_alpha   90.00
_cell.angle_beta   90.00
_cell.angle_gamma   90.00
#
_symmetry.space_group_name_H-M   'P 1'
#
loop_
_entity.id
_entity.type
_entity.pdbx_description
1 polymer ?
#
loop_
_entity_poly.entity_id
_entity_poly.type
_entity_poly.pdbx_seq_one_letter_code
_entity_poly.pdbx_strand_id
1 'polypeptide(L)'
;MSVQSGQGRGQDVEVISSFTRCVAAALDVPVADVPQPNPVVGDWKGQLRQWLARRHLGLVRLAGATTFEWPGYWIAVAKRNDSQRDAAVLMF
;
A
#
# COMPACT_ATOMS: atom_id res chain seq x y z
N MET A 1 5.02 -8.51 -32.31
CA MET A 1 5.71 -8.51 -31.01
C MET A 1 4.94 -7.62 -30.06
N SER A 2 4.78 -8.08 -28.82
CA SER A 2 3.62 -7.88 -27.95
C SER A 2 3.46 -6.48 -27.33
N VAL A 3 2.19 -6.14 -27.11
CA VAL A 3 1.68 -5.05 -26.27
C VAL A 3 2.16 -5.20 -24.81
N GLN A 4 2.84 -4.19 -24.27
CA GLN A 4 3.24 -4.13 -22.85
C GLN A 4 2.70 -2.89 -22.10
N SER A 5 1.79 -2.12 -22.71
CA SER A 5 1.38 -0.82 -22.16
C SER A 5 0.22 -0.86 -21.16
N GLY A 6 -0.40 -2.04 -20.93
CA GLY A 6 -1.53 -2.23 -20.01
C GLY A 6 -1.18 -2.83 -18.64
N GLN A 7 0.04 -3.34 -18.47
CA GLN A 7 0.43 -4.15 -17.31
C GLN A 7 0.75 -3.29 -16.06
N GLY A 8 1.42 -2.15 -16.24
CA GLY A 8 1.87 -1.30 -15.12
C GLY A 8 0.72 -0.68 -14.32
N ARG A 9 -0.31 -0.14 -14.97
CA ARG A 9 -1.48 0.44 -14.28
C ARG A 9 -2.28 -0.60 -13.49
N GLY A 10 -2.37 -1.83 -13.99
CA GLY A 10 -3.08 -2.92 -13.29
C GLY A 10 -2.34 -3.44 -12.06
N GLN A 11 -1.00 -3.44 -12.10
CA GLN A 11 -0.15 -3.80 -10.96
C GLN A 11 -0.24 -2.74 -9.85
N ASP A 12 -0.25 -1.45 -10.21
CA ASP A 12 -0.38 -0.36 -9.24
C ASP A 12 -1.71 -0.42 -8.47
N VAL A 13 -2.83 -0.74 -9.14
CA VAL A 13 -4.14 -0.83 -8.51
C VAL A 13 -4.21 -1.96 -7.47
N GLU A 14 -3.60 -3.11 -7.74
CA GLU A 14 -3.58 -4.24 -6.80
C GLU A 14 -2.75 -3.92 -5.56
N VAL A 15 -1.55 -3.36 -5.76
CA VAL A 15 -0.68 -2.91 -4.66
C VAL A 15 -1.40 -1.86 -3.81
N ILE A 16 -2.07 -0.90 -4.44
CA ILE A 16 -2.81 0.14 -3.72
C ILE A 16 -3.99 -0.45 -2.94
N SER A 17 -4.75 -1.38 -3.53
CA SER A 17 -5.91 -1.99 -2.90
C SER A 17 -5.52 -2.88 -1.71
N SER A 18 -4.49 -3.70 -1.88
CA SER A 18 -3.91 -4.51 -0.79
C SER A 18 -3.35 -3.62 0.32
N PHE A 19 -2.66 -2.52 -0.03
CA PHE A 19 -2.14 -1.57 0.97
C PHE A 19 -3.26 -0.90 1.76
N THR A 20 -4.33 -0.48 1.08
CA THR A 20 -5.53 0.10 1.71
C THR A 20 -6.12 -0.86 2.74
N ARG A 21 -6.19 -2.16 2.43
CA ARG A 21 -6.66 -3.20 3.35
C ARG A 21 -5.71 -3.40 4.55
N CYS A 22 -4.40 -3.36 4.32
CA CYS A 22 -3.40 -3.45 5.40
C CYS A 22 -3.50 -2.26 6.37
N VAL A 23 -3.68 -1.04 5.86
CA VAL A 23 -3.87 0.16 6.71
C VAL A 23 -5.15 0.05 7.53
N ALA A 24 -6.25 -0.39 6.91
CA ALA A 24 -7.52 -0.58 7.61
C ALA A 24 -7.38 -1.58 8.77
N ALA A 25 -6.71 -2.71 8.52
CA ALA A 25 -6.44 -3.72 9.54
C ALA A 25 -5.51 -3.20 10.65
N ALA A 26 -4.43 -2.50 10.31
CA ALA A 26 -3.47 -1.98 11.29
C ALA A 26 -4.07 -0.91 12.22
N LEU A 27 -5.07 -0.16 11.73
CA LEU A 27 -5.73 0.89 12.49
C LEU A 27 -7.08 0.45 13.08
N ASP A 28 -7.47 -0.81 12.87
CA ASP A 28 -8.76 -1.37 13.26
C ASP A 28 -9.96 -0.50 12.84
N VAL A 29 -9.98 -0.11 11.55
CA VAL A 29 -11.05 0.69 10.95
C VAL A 29 -11.68 -0.01 9.73
N PRO A 30 -12.93 0.32 9.36
CA PRO A 30 -13.51 -0.13 8.10
C PRO A 30 -12.66 0.24 6.88
N VAL A 31 -12.50 -0.69 5.93
CA VAL A 31 -11.74 -0.44 4.68
C VAL A 31 -12.30 0.77 3.92
N ALA A 32 -13.62 0.98 3.96
CA ALA A 32 -14.29 2.10 3.31
C ALA A 32 -13.89 3.47 3.87
N ASP A 33 -13.36 3.53 5.09
CA ASP A 33 -12.93 4.78 5.73
C ASP A 33 -11.53 5.21 5.29
N VAL A 34 -10.75 4.30 4.70
CA VAL A 34 -9.41 4.57 4.16
C VAL A 34 -9.54 5.13 2.73
N PRO A 35 -8.67 6.06 2.28
CA PRO A 35 -8.73 6.57 0.92
C PRO A 35 -8.63 5.46 -0.13
N GLN A 36 -9.65 5.39 -0.98
CA GLN A 36 -9.75 4.36 -2.00
C GLN A 36 -8.90 4.72 -3.23
N PRO A 37 -8.33 3.73 -3.93
CA PRO A 37 -7.73 3.96 -5.25
C PRO A 37 -8.75 4.58 -6.20
N ASN A 38 -8.47 5.78 -6.68
CA ASN A 38 -9.23 6.38 -7.78
C ASN A 38 -8.37 6.33 -9.05
N PRO A 39 -8.77 5.55 -10.08
CA PRO A 39 -7.99 5.43 -11.31
C PRO A 39 -7.93 6.73 -12.14
N VAL A 40 -8.78 7.72 -11.83
CA VAL A 40 -8.85 9.03 -12.50
C VAL A 40 -7.98 10.06 -11.79
N VAL A 41 -7.99 10.06 -10.45
CA VAL A 41 -7.27 11.02 -9.61
C VAL A 41 -5.98 10.34 -9.13
N GLY A 42 -4.95 10.37 -9.98
CA GLY A 42 -3.73 9.56 -9.85
C GLY A 42 -2.82 9.80 -8.62
N ASP A 43 -3.20 10.65 -7.66
CA ASP A 43 -2.44 10.90 -6.43
C ASP A 43 -3.10 10.26 -5.19
N TRP A 44 -3.19 8.93 -5.18
CA TRP A 44 -3.66 8.19 -4.00
C TRP A 44 -2.71 8.34 -2.80
N LYS A 45 -1.39 8.43 -3.05
CA LYS A 45 -0.38 8.54 -1.98
C LYS A 45 -0.53 9.85 -1.21
N GLY A 46 -0.77 10.98 -1.89
CA GLY A 46 -1.04 12.26 -1.26
C GLY A 46 -2.30 12.23 -0.40
N GLN A 47 -3.38 11.65 -0.92
CA GLN A 47 -4.65 11.49 -0.18
C GLN A 47 -4.47 10.65 1.08
N LEU A 48 -3.76 9.53 0.98
CA LEU A 48 -3.44 8.67 2.13
C LEU A 48 -2.62 9.43 3.18
N ARG A 49 -1.57 10.16 2.77
CA ARG A 49 -0.74 10.94 3.69
C ARG A 49 -1.55 11.99 4.45
N GLN A 50 -2.43 12.71 3.77
CA GLN A 50 -3.31 13.69 4.40
C GLN A 50 -4.32 13.03 5.35
N TRP A 51 -4.86 11.86 4.96
CA TRP A 51 -5.78 11.11 5.81
C TRP A 51 -5.13 10.57 7.09
N LEU A 52 -3.88 10.11 7.01
CA LEU A 52 -3.08 9.70 8.17
C LEU A 52 -2.73 10.92 9.05
N ALA A 53 -2.35 12.04 8.45
CA ALA A 53 -1.99 13.26 9.18
C ALA A 53 -3.16 13.78 10.03
N ARG A 54 -4.41 13.70 9.52
CA ARG A 54 -5.63 14.02 10.28
C ARG A 54 -5.86 13.13 11.51
N ARG A 55 -5.16 12.00 11.61
CA ARG A 55 -5.19 11.06 12.73
C ARG A 55 -3.90 11.09 13.56
N HIS A 56 -3.07 12.13 13.38
CA HIS A 56 -1.76 12.26 14.03
C HIS A 56 -0.77 11.13 13.68
N LEU A 57 -0.95 10.49 12.52
CA LEU A 57 -0.07 9.44 12.00
C LEU A 57 0.76 9.99 10.83
N GLY A 58 2.01 9.53 10.72
CA GLY A 58 2.93 9.92 9.66
C GLY A 58 3.57 8.71 8.97
N LEU A 59 3.92 8.88 7.68
CA LEU A 59 4.77 7.93 6.97
C LEU A 59 6.23 8.40 7.07
N VAL A 60 7.08 7.57 7.66
CA VAL A 60 8.52 7.83 7.78
C VAL A 60 9.26 6.98 6.75
N ARG A 61 10.26 7.58 6.09
CA ARG A 61 11.16 6.81 5.22
C ARG A 61 12.15 6.06 6.09
N LEU A 62 12.26 4.76 5.86
CA LEU A 62 13.10 3.89 6.66
C LEU A 62 14.32 3.48 5.83
N ALA A 63 15.50 3.64 6.43
CA ALA A 63 16.74 3.15 5.87
C ALA A 63 16.93 1.68 6.31
N GLY A 64 17.27 0.80 5.37
CA GLY A 64 17.52 -0.62 5.70
C GLY A 64 16.29 -1.37 6.19
N ALA A 65 15.18 -1.34 5.42
CA ALA A 65 13.93 -2.01 5.79
C ALA A 65 14.09 -3.50 6.13
N THR A 66 15.11 -4.17 5.57
CA THR A 66 15.42 -5.59 5.80
C THR A 66 16.26 -5.86 7.05
N THR A 67 16.86 -4.84 7.65
CA THR A 67 17.81 -4.98 8.77
C THR A 67 17.24 -4.42 10.08
N PHE A 68 16.04 -3.86 10.05
CA PHE A 68 15.42 -3.26 11.22
C PHE A 68 14.46 -4.25 11.89
N GLU A 69 14.65 -4.51 13.17
CA GLU A 69 13.71 -5.29 13.97
C GLU A 69 12.55 -4.39 14.38
N TRP A 70 11.42 -4.51 13.68
CA TRP A 70 10.21 -3.72 13.94
C TRP A 70 9.51 -4.19 15.22
N PRO A 71 9.33 -3.34 16.24
CA PRO A 71 8.39 -3.64 17.31
C PRO A 71 6.96 -3.48 16.76
N GLY A 72 6.19 -4.57 16.76
CA GLY A 72 4.78 -4.57 16.37
C GLY A 72 4.55 -4.66 14.86
N TYR A 73 3.34 -4.29 14.42
CA TYR A 73 2.91 -4.50 13.03
C TYR A 73 3.59 -3.57 12.02
N TRP A 74 3.94 -4.10 10.85
CA TRP A 74 4.49 -3.33 9.73
C TRP A 74 3.88 -3.76 8.39
N ILE A 75 3.85 -2.84 7.42
CA ILE A 75 3.30 -3.08 6.08
C ILE A 75 4.45 -3.10 5.07
N ALA A 76 4.54 -4.15 4.26
CA ALA A 76 5.50 -4.23 3.16
C ALA A 76 4.85 -4.64 1.85
N VAL A 77 5.54 -4.40 0.74
CA VAL A 77 5.13 -4.87 -0.59
C VAL A 77 5.94 -6.13 -0.91
N ALA A 78 5.25 -7.26 -1.01
CA ALA A 78 5.85 -8.54 -1.34
C ALA A 78 5.70 -8.83 -2.84
N LYS A 79 6.78 -9.31 -3.45
CA LYS A 79 6.75 -9.91 -4.79
C LYS A 79 6.23 -11.33 -4.68
N ARG A 80 5.14 -11.66 -5.37
CA ARG A 80 4.63 -13.03 -5.39
C ARG A 80 5.33 -13.81 -6.50
N ASN A 81 5.96 -14.93 -6.16
CA ASN A 81 6.72 -15.75 -7.12
C ASN A 81 5.86 -16.37 -8.25
N ASP A 82 4.53 -16.40 -8.11
CA ASP A 82 3.60 -17.10 -9.04
C ASP A 82 2.45 -16.23 -9.57
N SER A 83 2.31 -14.99 -9.10
CA SER A 83 1.36 -14.05 -9.69
C SER A 83 2.10 -12.79 -10.10
N GLN A 84 1.92 -12.34 -11.34
CA GLN A 84 2.51 -11.13 -11.93
C GLN A 84 2.18 -9.81 -11.19
N ARG A 85 1.62 -9.85 -9.98
CA ARG A 85 1.20 -8.68 -9.22
C ARG A 85 1.85 -8.71 -7.84
N ASP A 86 2.56 -7.63 -7.55
CA ASP A 86 3.01 -7.33 -6.20
C ASP A 86 1.79 -7.03 -5.32
N ALA A 87 1.90 -7.31 -4.02
CA ALA A 87 0.83 -7.04 -3.06
C ALA A 87 1.40 -6.51 -1.75
N ALA A 88 0.67 -5.62 -1.09
CA ALA A 88 0.99 -5.22 0.26
C ALA A 88 0.54 -6.29 1.26
N VAL A 89 1.36 -6.51 2.29
CA VAL A 89 1.16 -7.48 3.36
C VAL A 89 1.40 -6.81 4.70
N LEU A 90 0.55 -7.14 5.67
CA LEU A 90 0.72 -6.76 7.08
C LEU A 90 1.46 -7.89 7.78
N MET A 91 2.58 -7.57 8.42
CA MET A 91 3.44 -8.51 9.13
C MET A 91 3.54 -8.12 10.61
N PHE A 92 4.00 -9.05 11.44
CA PHE A 92 4.12 -8.97 12.90
C PHE A 92 5.51 -9.39 13.35
#